data_AF-A0A6G7K8W7-F1
#
_entry.id   AF-A0A6G7K8W7-F1
#
_cell.length_a   1.000
_cell.length_b   1.000
_cell.length_c   1.000
_cell.angle_alpha   90.00
_cell.angle_beta   90.00
_cell.angle_gamma   90.00
#
_symmetry.space_group_name_H-M   'P 1'
#
loop_
_entity.id
_entity.type
_entity.pdbx_description
1 polymer ?
#
loop_
_entity_poly.entity_id
_entity_poly.type
_entity_poly.pdbx_seq_one_letter_code
_entity_poly.pdbx_strand_id
1 'polypeptide(L)'
;METGAILEAHKYHLKVTHTIWVVRDDDDASYRVLTPCGVCQERLFYWGEDVKAAITTTDDELVYKTLKEIQPYHWYKSYENSSDSH
;
A
#
# COMPACT_ATOMS: atom_id res chain seq x y z
N MET A 1 -7.33 -6.94 -3.38
CA MET A 1 -7.71 -5.98 -4.44
C MET A 1 -8.21 -4.72 -3.76
N GLU A 2 -7.44 -3.64 -3.91
CA GLU A 2 -7.52 -2.41 -3.13
C GLU A 2 -8.16 -1.26 -3.93
N THR A 3 -8.29 -1.45 -5.25
CA THR A 3 -8.65 -0.38 -6.21
C THR A 3 -9.99 0.29 -5.88
N GLY A 4 -11.01 -0.47 -5.47
CA GLY A 4 -12.31 0.10 -5.09
C GLY A 4 -12.20 1.11 -3.95
N ALA A 5 -11.55 0.71 -2.85
CA ALA A 5 -11.37 1.57 -1.67
C ALA A 5 -10.49 2.80 -1.97
N ILE A 6 -9.43 2.62 -2.79
CA ILE A 6 -8.59 3.73 -3.28
C ILE A 6 -9.43 4.74 -4.05
N LEU A 7 -10.29 4.30 -4.98
CA LEU A 7 -11.17 5.17 -5.75
C LEU A 7 -12.21 5.87 -4.87
N GLU A 8 -12.71 5.19 -3.82
CA GLU A 8 -13.59 5.84 -2.83
C GLU A 8 -12.87 6.94 -2.06
N ALA A 9 -11.62 6.74 -1.66
CA ALA A 9 -10.82 7.78 -1.01
C ALA A 9 -10.64 8.99 -1.93
N HIS A 10 -10.38 8.78 -3.23
CA HIS A 10 -10.34 9.86 -4.22
C HIS A 10 -11.70 10.58 -4.34
N LYS A 11 -12.80 9.85 -4.44
CA LYS A 11 -14.16 10.42 -4.54
C LYS A 11 -14.48 11.36 -3.38
N TYR A 12 -14.04 11.01 -2.17
CA TYR A 12 -14.27 11.81 -0.97
C TYR A 12 -13.11 12.74 -0.58
N HIS A 13 -12.08 12.87 -1.42
CA HIS A 13 -10.89 13.67 -1.13
C HIS A 13 -10.22 13.32 0.22
N LEU A 14 -10.21 12.04 0.58
CA LEU A 14 -9.63 11.55 1.82
C LEU A 14 -8.17 11.16 1.62
N LYS A 15 -7.35 11.40 2.66
CA LYS A 15 -5.97 10.93 2.71
C LYS A 15 -5.93 9.48 3.20
N VAL A 16 -5.43 8.57 2.37
CA VAL A 16 -5.15 7.20 2.82
C VAL A 16 -3.93 7.21 3.72
N THR A 17 -4.04 6.57 4.89
CA THR A 17 -2.92 6.41 5.84
C THR A 17 -2.49 4.96 5.99
N HIS A 18 -3.45 4.03 5.84
CA HIS A 18 -3.24 2.60 5.99
C HIS A 18 -4.01 1.83 4.92
N THR A 19 -3.49 0.66 4.53
CA THR A 19 -4.21 -0.33 3.71
C THR A 19 -3.96 -1.74 4.23
N ILE A 20 -4.94 -2.62 4.06
CA ILE A 20 -4.83 -4.04 4.34
C ILE A 20 -5.58 -4.82 3.27
N TRP A 21 -4.98 -5.91 2.79
CA TRP A 21 -5.65 -6.88 1.93
C TRP A 21 -5.69 -8.24 2.62
N VAL A 22 -6.89 -8.66 2.98
CA VAL A 22 -7.15 -9.96 3.63
C VAL A 22 -7.79 -10.90 2.61
N VAL A 23 -7.33 -12.14 2.57
CA VAL A 23 -7.94 -13.21 1.77
C VAL A 23 -8.04 -14.49 2.58
N ARG A 24 -8.89 -15.40 2.11
CA ARG A 24 -8.94 -16.81 2.51
C ARG A 24 -9.29 -17.61 1.25
N ASP A 25 -8.82 -18.84 1.15
CA ASP A 25 -9.02 -19.65 -0.05
C ASP A 25 -10.43 -20.27 -0.11
N ASP A 26 -11.01 -20.59 1.05
CA ASP A 26 -12.37 -21.06 1.24
C ASP A 26 -12.95 -20.60 2.59
N ASP A 27 -14.13 -21.10 2.96
CA ASP A 27 -14.82 -20.66 4.17
C ASP A 27 -14.22 -21.20 5.48
N ASP A 28 -13.45 -22.29 5.42
CA ASP A 28 -12.85 -22.98 6.57
C ASP A 28 -11.35 -22.63 6.73
N ALA A 29 -10.72 -22.07 5.70
CA ALA A 29 -9.33 -21.65 5.70
C ALA A 29 -9.06 -20.43 6.61
N SER A 30 -7.84 -20.37 7.16
CA SER A 30 -7.38 -19.20 7.90
C SER A 30 -7.27 -17.98 6.99
N TYR A 31 -7.46 -16.80 7.58
CA TYR A 31 -7.18 -15.54 6.90
C TYR A 31 -5.68 -15.36 6.73
N ARG A 32 -5.30 -14.82 5.59
CA ARG A 32 -3.94 -14.41 5.29
C ARG A 32 -3.91 -12.97 4.79
N VAL A 33 -2.86 -12.24 5.18
CA VAL A 33 -2.60 -10.89 4.70
C VAL A 33 -1.74 -10.96 3.45
N LEU A 34 -2.18 -10.28 2.39
CA LEU A 34 -1.39 -10.11 1.18
C LEU A 34 -0.81 -8.70 1.15
N THR A 35 0.51 -8.62 1.00
CA THR A 35 1.17 -7.36 0.65
C THR A 35 0.50 -6.80 -0.61
N PRO A 36 0.15 -5.49 -0.67
CA PRO A 36 -0.44 -4.91 -1.88
C PRO A 36 0.47 -5.17 -3.07
N CYS A 37 -0.08 -5.53 -4.23
CA CYS A 37 0.74 -5.73 -5.42
C CYS A 37 1.34 -4.41 -5.91
N GLY A 38 2.39 -4.45 -6.74
CA GLY A 38 3.07 -3.25 -7.25
C GLY A 38 2.12 -2.22 -7.86
N VAL A 39 1.11 -2.65 -8.62
CA VAL A 39 0.10 -1.74 -9.20
C VAL A 39 -0.71 -1.00 -8.13
N CYS A 40 -1.08 -1.69 -7.05
CA CYS A 40 -1.77 -1.05 -5.93
C CYS A 40 -0.83 -0.16 -5.12
N GLN A 41 0.44 -0.54 -4.96
CA GLN A 41 1.45 0.29 -4.32
C GLN A 41 1.64 1.62 -5.06
N GLU A 42 1.72 1.62 -6.40
CA GLU A 42 1.81 2.87 -7.19
C GLU A 42 0.58 3.77 -7.02
N ARG A 43 -0.62 3.18 -6.96
CA ARG A 43 -1.85 3.95 -6.70
C ARG A 43 -1.85 4.56 -5.30
N LEU A 44 -1.38 3.81 -4.30
CA LEU A 44 -1.26 4.28 -2.92
C LEU A 44 -0.16 5.34 -2.78
N PHE A 45 0.87 5.31 -3.63
CA PHE A 45 1.95 6.29 -3.65
C PHE A 45 1.46 7.72 -3.93
N TYR A 46 0.26 7.88 -4.50
CA TYR A 46 -0.41 9.19 -4.61
C TYR A 46 -0.46 9.95 -3.27
N TRP A 47 -0.62 9.24 -2.14
CA TRP A 47 -0.64 9.85 -0.80
C TRP A 47 0.73 9.91 -0.11
N GLY A 48 1.80 9.54 -0.82
CA GLY A 48 3.19 9.59 -0.37
C GLY A 48 3.77 8.25 0.09
N GLU A 49 5.10 8.21 0.23
CA GLU A 49 5.84 6.99 0.58
C GLU A 49 5.61 6.51 2.04
N ASP A 50 4.99 7.34 2.88
CA ASP A 50 4.69 7.07 4.28
C ASP A 50 3.40 6.27 4.52
N VAL A 51 2.60 6.02 3.47
CA VAL A 51 1.40 5.18 3.59
C VAL A 51 1.80 3.80 4.10
N LYS A 52 1.09 3.31 5.12
CA LYS A 52 1.37 2.01 5.74
C LYS A 52 0.53 0.91 5.11
N ALA A 53 1.17 -0.13 4.60
CA ALA A 53 0.48 -1.32 4.13
C ALA A 53 0.78 -2.51 5.03
N ALA A 54 -0.25 -3.28 5.32
CA ALA A 54 -0.07 -4.59 5.93
C ALA A 54 0.68 -5.50 4.95
N ILE A 55 1.71 -6.20 5.43
CA ILE A 55 2.54 -7.10 4.62
C ILE A 55 2.21 -8.56 4.91
N THR A 56 2.52 -9.42 3.93
CA THR A 56 2.56 -10.87 4.15
C THR A 56 3.69 -11.22 5.10
N THR A 57 3.35 -11.95 6.16
CA THR A 57 4.28 -12.52 7.14
C THR A 57 4.23 -14.04 7.09
N THR A 58 5.18 -14.72 7.73
CA THR A 58 5.23 -16.19 7.78
C THR A 58 4.44 -16.79 8.94
N ASP A 59 4.05 -15.97 9.90
CA ASP A 59 3.41 -16.31 11.18
C ASP A 59 2.01 -15.70 11.31
N ASP A 60 1.45 -15.17 10.21
CA ASP A 60 0.17 -14.47 10.15
C ASP A 60 0.05 -13.26 11.10
N GLU A 61 1.18 -12.74 11.61
CA GLU A 61 1.19 -11.50 12.39
C GLU A 61 0.81 -10.29 11.53
N LEU A 62 -0.03 -9.41 12.10
CA LEU A 62 -0.40 -8.15 11.45
C LEU A 62 0.73 -7.13 11.57
N VAL A 63 1.59 -7.09 10.55
CA VAL A 63 2.71 -6.15 10.46
C VAL A 63 2.44 -5.09 9.40
N TYR A 64 2.59 -3.82 9.78
CA TYR A 64 2.52 -2.68 8.85
C TYR A 64 3.92 -2.18 8.50
N LYS A 65 4.13 -1.92 7.21
CA LYS A 65 5.33 -1.30 6.65
C LYS A 65 4.96 -0.11 5.79
N THR A 66 5.80 0.92 5.74
CA THR A 66 5.58 2.05 4.82
C THR A 66 5.80 1.60 3.37
N LEU A 67 5.23 2.32 2.40
CA LEU A 67 5.52 2.07 0.99
C LEU A 67 7.02 2.21 0.69
N LYS A 68 7.72 3.11 1.38
CA LYS A 68 9.19 3.23 1.32
C LYS A 68 9.92 1.95 1.73
N GLU A 69 9.46 1.27 2.78
CA GLU A 69 10.04 0.00 3.23
C GLU A 69 9.72 -1.13 2.26
N ILE A 70 8.55 -1.11 1.61
CA ILE A 70 8.11 -2.14 0.65
C ILE A 70 8.79 -1.97 -0.71
N GLN A 71 8.97 -0.74 -1.18
CA GLN A 71 9.71 -0.40 -2.40
C GLN A 71 10.94 0.48 -2.08
N PRO A 72 12.03 -0.10 -1.53
CA PRO A 72 13.20 0.67 -1.12
C PRO A 72 13.95 1.34 -2.27
N TYR A 73 13.72 0.91 -3.52
CA TYR A 73 14.32 1.47 -4.73
C TYR A 73 13.27 2.08 -5.67
N HIS A 74 12.20 2.64 -5.11
CA HIS A 74 11.12 3.29 -5.87
C HIS A 74 11.67 4.38 -6.82
N TRP A 75 11.13 4.42 -8.04
CA TRP A 75 11.60 5.29 -9.12
C TRP A 75 11.50 6.78 -8.78
N TYR A 76 10.53 7.19 -7.95
CA TYR A 76 10.34 8.58 -7.52
C TYR A 76 11.61 9.22 -6.93
N LYS A 77 12.51 8.42 -6.33
CA LYS A 77 13.79 8.91 -5.80
C LYS A 77 14.69 9.56 -6.84
N SER A 78 14.52 9.26 -8.13
CA SER A 78 15.24 9.96 -9.20
C SER A 78 14.80 11.42 -9.37
N TYR A 79 13.61 11.77 -8.87
CA TYR A 79 13.01 13.10 -8.96
C TYR A 79 13.08 13.88 -7.63
N GLU A 80 13.42 13.24 -6.49
CA GLU A 80 13.53 13.93 -5.19
C GLU A 80 14.59 15.05 -5.16
N ASN A 81 15.66 14.92 -5.95
CA ASN A 81 16.71 15.95 -6.07
C ASN A 81 16.43 16.98 -7.18
N SER A 82 15.35 16.79 -7.95
CA SER A 82 14.87 17.78 -8.90
C SER A 82 13.88 18.67 -8.16
N SER A 83 14.41 19.64 -7.42
CA SER A 83 13.62 20.75 -6.89
C SER A 83 13.04 21.56 -8.06
N ASP A 84 11.93 21.09 -8.64
CA ASP A 84 11.04 21.98 -9.35
C ASP A 84 10.38 22.87 -8.30
N SER A 85 10.89 24.09 -8.26
CA SER A 85 10.38 25.21 -7.52
C SER A 85 9.10 25.68 -8.20
N HIS A 86 7.98 25.02 -7.89
CA HIS A 86 6.63 25.49 -8.23
C HIS A 86 5.76 25.53 -6.97
#